data_AF-A0A8T2MLZ9-F1
#
_entry.id   AF-A0A8T2MLZ9-F1
#
_cell.length_a   1.000
_cell.length_b   1.000
_cell.length_c   1.000
_cell.angle_alpha   90.00
_cell.angle_beta   90.00
_cell.angle_gamma   90.00
#
_symmetry.space_group_name_H-M   'P 1'
#
loop_
_entity.id
_entity.type
_entity.pdbx_description
1 polymer ?
#
loop_
_entity_poly.entity_id
_entity_poly.type
_entity_poly.pdbx_seq_one_letter_code
_entity_poly.pdbx_strand_id
1 'polypeptide(L)'
;MEQQEGDAQVHGAPETNGTLRAGVDNPAFHTQECGPPGVIRGQVKTNKESGRIFLERKMEAFHQRLDKHKKNLGPAYIAMVISACVLNFQRALALLVITLAGAFFLAWDELMRRVLCVVLLGAVVCWLVLDTAKQGTRPLVSFAGLITYVLLMAIFSKSPFRVSWRVMLWGMGLQFLFGLLILRTKAGFTAVEWVGRQVEIFLAYTDSGSKFVFGDNFQDHFFAFKVLPIIVFFSTIISMLYYIGFMQWLILKTESPLLIRPYIDKLTVSEIHAVMSGGFATIAGSVLGAFISFGIQASHLLTASVMSAPASLAIAKTFWPETETPKVSKKGFKLEKGEGRNLLEAACHGASASIVLVANIAVNLIAFLALLSFLNAALSWLGGMFDYPQLSFSLICSYVFMPFSFLMGVAWEDSFIVGELIGLKTFFNEFVAYERLAELIEKRKEGGPEYVEDVKQYLSV
;
A
#
# COMPACT_ATOMS: atom_id res chain seq x y z
N MET A 1 33.05 -31.67 53.20
CA MET A 1 32.10 -32.24 52.23
C MET A 1 32.44 -31.61 50.89
N GLU A 2 33.63 -31.85 50.31
CA GLU A 2 34.19 -33.15 49.84
C GLU A 2 33.34 -33.69 48.67
N GLN A 3 33.88 -33.88 47.45
CA GLN A 3 34.91 -34.87 47.02
C GLN A 3 34.40 -36.32 47.19
N GLN A 4 34.65 -37.30 46.31
CA GLN A 4 35.67 -37.52 45.26
C GLN A 4 34.99 -38.06 43.96
N GLU A 5 35.59 -38.40 42.81
CA GLU A 5 36.64 -37.88 41.87
C GLU A 5 36.56 -38.79 40.60
N GLY A 6 37.22 -38.60 39.45
CA GLY A 6 38.21 -37.60 38.98
C GLY A 6 38.76 -37.95 37.56
N ASP A 7 39.65 -37.09 37.05
CA ASP A 7 40.87 -37.27 36.22
C ASP A 7 41.13 -38.57 35.39
N ALA A 8 41.88 -38.56 34.27
CA ALA A 8 42.84 -37.56 33.76
C ALA A 8 42.91 -37.49 32.21
N GLN A 9 43.66 -36.49 31.71
CA GLN A 9 44.09 -36.36 30.29
C GLN A 9 45.29 -37.27 29.95
N VAL A 10 45.65 -37.41 28.67
CA VAL A 10 47.00 -37.08 28.15
C VAL A 10 47.07 -37.09 26.60
N HIS A 11 47.99 -36.27 26.08
CA HIS A 11 48.35 -35.92 24.69
C HIS A 11 48.29 -36.96 23.56
N GLY A 12 48.09 -36.47 22.32
CA GLY A 12 48.58 -37.12 21.10
C GLY A 12 48.09 -36.51 19.79
N ALA A 13 48.92 -35.73 19.10
CA ALA A 13 48.79 -35.42 17.66
C ALA A 13 50.10 -35.83 16.96
N PRO A 14 50.04 -36.44 15.77
CA PRO A 14 50.51 -35.71 14.59
C PRO A 14 49.70 -36.01 13.30
N GLU A 15 50.27 -35.64 12.15
CA GLU A 15 49.64 -35.49 10.84
C GLU A 15 49.70 -36.74 9.91
N THR A 16 49.24 -36.54 8.67
CA THR A 16 49.63 -37.19 7.39
C THR A 16 48.65 -38.17 6.70
N ASN A 17 48.93 -38.42 5.41
CA ASN A 17 48.00 -38.90 4.37
C ASN A 17 48.02 -40.42 4.14
N GLY A 18 46.88 -40.96 3.70
CA GLY A 18 46.75 -42.26 3.05
C GLY A 18 46.98 -43.46 3.97
N THR A 19 47.10 -44.70 3.48
CA THR A 19 46.85 -45.24 2.12
C THR A 19 46.77 -46.78 2.23
N LEU A 20 46.10 -47.46 1.28
CA LEU A 20 46.33 -48.90 0.95
C LEU A 20 45.93 -49.91 2.06
N ARG A 21 45.74 -51.23 1.83
CA ARG A 21 45.15 -52.00 0.70
C ARG A 21 44.80 -53.43 1.19
N ALA A 22 44.31 -54.26 0.26
CA ALA A 22 44.23 -55.73 0.29
C ALA A 22 43.10 -56.37 1.15
N GLY A 23 42.48 -57.46 0.71
CA GLY A 23 42.54 -58.06 -0.64
C GLY A 23 42.18 -59.55 -0.71
N VAL A 24 41.47 -59.95 -1.77
CA VAL A 24 41.38 -61.32 -2.32
C VAL A 24 41.27 -61.20 -3.85
N ASP A 25 41.80 -62.18 -4.58
CA ASP A 25 42.29 -62.04 -5.96
C ASP A 25 41.35 -62.48 -7.10
N ASN A 26 41.93 -62.43 -8.31
CA ASN A 26 41.73 -63.35 -9.45
C ASN A 26 40.77 -62.89 -10.60
N PRO A 27 40.90 -63.44 -11.82
CA PRO A 27 41.84 -62.82 -12.78
C PRO A 27 41.27 -62.56 -14.19
N ALA A 28 41.50 -61.36 -14.73
CA ALA A 28 41.44 -61.10 -16.17
C ALA A 28 42.14 -59.77 -16.54
N PHE A 29 43.44 -59.81 -16.82
CA PHE A 29 44.15 -58.67 -17.43
C PHE A 29 45.20 -59.16 -18.44
N HIS A 30 44.93 -58.93 -19.72
CA HIS A 30 45.98 -58.70 -20.71
C HIS A 30 45.69 -57.37 -21.38
N THR A 31 46.68 -56.48 -21.37
CA THR A 31 46.61 -55.18 -22.03
C THR A 31 46.73 -55.33 -23.54
N GLN A 32 45.99 -54.51 -24.28
CA GLN A 32 46.20 -54.31 -25.71
C GLN A 32 46.09 -52.81 -25.98
N GLU A 33 47.13 -52.24 -26.61
CA GLU A 33 47.23 -50.81 -26.88
C GLU A 33 46.47 -50.39 -28.16
N CYS A 34 46.46 -49.09 -28.45
CA CYS A 34 45.43 -48.44 -29.25
C CYS A 34 45.49 -48.72 -30.76
N GLY A 35 44.31 -48.92 -31.36
CA GLY A 35 43.98 -48.52 -32.74
C GLY A 35 42.83 -47.49 -32.72
N PRO A 36 42.82 -46.44 -33.55
CA PRO A 36 41.91 -45.30 -33.38
C PRO A 36 40.53 -45.48 -34.05
N PRO A 37 39.40 -45.28 -33.32
CA PRO A 37 38.07 -45.29 -33.92
C PRO A 37 37.40 -43.88 -33.96
N GLY A 38 37.05 -43.44 -35.17
CA GLY A 38 35.82 -42.69 -35.50
C GLY A 38 35.43 -41.43 -34.70
N VAL A 39 35.51 -40.26 -35.35
CA VAL A 39 34.94 -39.00 -34.84
C VAL A 39 33.40 -39.03 -34.82
N ILE A 40 32.80 -39.31 -33.66
CA ILE A 40 31.33 -39.20 -33.44
C ILE A 40 31.02 -38.27 -32.26
N ARG A 41 31.31 -36.96 -32.41
CA ARG A 41 30.86 -35.92 -31.46
C ARG A 41 30.39 -34.60 -32.08
N GLY A 42 30.53 -34.40 -33.39
CA GLY A 42 30.12 -33.16 -34.08
C GLY A 42 28.63 -33.11 -34.49
N GLN A 43 28.03 -34.24 -34.85
CA GLN A 43 26.70 -34.32 -35.48
C GLN A 43 25.52 -33.91 -34.57
N VAL A 44 25.63 -34.09 -33.24
CA VAL A 44 24.49 -33.91 -32.32
C VAL A 44 24.29 -32.45 -31.89
N LYS A 45 25.35 -31.63 -31.82
CA LYS A 45 25.24 -30.19 -31.49
C LYS A 45 24.66 -29.40 -32.66
N THR A 46 25.25 -29.55 -33.85
CA THR A 46 24.87 -28.82 -35.06
C THR A 46 23.40 -29.04 -35.43
N ASN A 47 22.88 -30.25 -35.27
CA ASN A 47 21.46 -30.54 -35.56
C ASN A 47 20.51 -29.85 -34.57
N LYS A 48 20.89 -29.72 -33.29
CA LYS A 48 20.10 -28.99 -32.27
C LYS A 48 20.10 -27.48 -32.49
N GLU A 49 21.24 -26.88 -32.88
CA GLU A 49 21.31 -25.46 -33.21
C GLU A 49 20.58 -25.15 -34.52
N SER A 50 20.77 -25.96 -35.56
CA SER A 50 20.03 -25.85 -36.83
C SER A 50 18.52 -25.95 -36.61
N GLY A 51 18.06 -26.91 -35.81
CA GLY A 51 16.64 -27.04 -35.44
C GLY A 51 16.10 -25.81 -34.69
N ARG A 52 16.90 -25.16 -33.84
CA ARG A 52 16.51 -23.94 -33.12
C ARG A 52 16.38 -22.74 -34.07
N ILE A 53 17.39 -22.52 -34.92
CA ILE A 53 17.41 -21.45 -35.93
C ILE A 53 16.27 -21.63 -36.94
N PHE A 54 15.92 -22.87 -37.29
CA PHE A 54 14.77 -23.18 -38.15
C PHE A 54 13.42 -22.88 -37.47
N LEU A 55 13.29 -23.16 -36.17
CA LEU A 55 12.12 -22.82 -35.37
C LEU A 55 11.96 -21.31 -35.19
N GLU A 56 13.05 -20.58 -34.90
CA GLU A 56 13.06 -19.13 -34.78
C GLU A 56 12.69 -18.47 -36.11
N ARG A 57 13.32 -18.84 -37.23
CA ARG A 57 12.94 -18.35 -38.58
C ARG A 57 11.49 -18.68 -38.95
N LYS A 58 10.94 -19.82 -38.52
CA LYS A 58 9.51 -20.13 -38.69
C LYS A 58 8.61 -19.27 -37.79
N MET A 59 9.00 -18.99 -36.56
CA MET A 59 8.26 -18.07 -35.66
C MET A 59 8.29 -16.63 -36.16
N GLU A 60 9.41 -16.17 -36.71
CA GLU A 60 9.55 -14.85 -37.34
C GLU A 60 8.70 -14.74 -38.61
N ALA A 61 8.76 -15.74 -39.50
CA ALA A 61 7.90 -15.80 -40.69
C ALA A 61 6.41 -15.89 -40.33
N PHE A 62 6.06 -16.54 -39.21
CA PHE A 62 4.70 -16.58 -38.68
C PHE A 62 4.27 -15.24 -38.08
N HIS A 63 5.14 -14.53 -37.35
CA HIS A 63 4.89 -13.17 -36.88
C HIS A 63 4.72 -12.18 -38.04
N GLN A 64 5.58 -12.23 -39.07
CA GLN A 64 5.40 -11.41 -40.28
C GLN A 64 4.08 -11.70 -40.99
N ARG A 65 3.63 -12.96 -41.05
CA ARG A 65 2.29 -13.30 -41.58
C ARG A 65 1.16 -12.76 -40.69
N LEU A 66 1.28 -12.85 -39.37
CA LEU A 66 0.32 -12.28 -38.43
C LEU A 66 0.21 -10.75 -38.55
N ASP A 67 1.33 -10.01 -38.51
CA ASP A 67 1.30 -8.54 -38.65
C ASP A 67 0.83 -8.10 -40.06
N LYS A 68 1.10 -8.90 -41.11
CA LYS A 68 0.55 -8.66 -42.46
C LYS A 68 -0.99 -8.81 -42.51
N HIS A 69 -1.57 -9.73 -41.73
CA HIS A 69 -3.03 -9.83 -41.59
C HIS A 69 -3.64 -8.82 -40.62
N LYS A 70 -2.91 -8.47 -39.54
CA LYS A 70 -3.34 -7.52 -38.49
C LYS A 70 -3.75 -6.16 -39.04
N LYS A 71 -3.03 -5.64 -40.06
CA LYS A 71 -3.38 -4.39 -40.75
C LYS A 71 -4.72 -4.44 -41.50
N ASN A 72 -5.13 -5.62 -41.98
CA ASN A 72 -6.40 -5.80 -42.70
C ASN A 72 -7.56 -6.23 -41.78
N LEU A 73 -7.26 -6.71 -40.57
CA LEU A 73 -8.26 -7.16 -39.60
C LEU A 73 -9.08 -5.99 -39.01
N GLY A 74 -8.43 -4.84 -38.79
CA GLY A 74 -9.06 -3.60 -38.30
C GLY A 74 -10.25 -3.12 -39.16
N PRO A 75 -10.07 -2.81 -40.46
CA PRO A 75 -11.17 -2.34 -41.31
C PRO A 75 -12.29 -3.39 -41.47
N ALA A 76 -11.96 -4.69 -41.50
CA ALA A 76 -12.97 -5.75 -41.56
C ALA A 76 -13.83 -5.81 -40.28
N TYR A 77 -13.21 -5.62 -39.10
CA TYR A 77 -13.91 -5.53 -37.83
C TYR A 77 -14.80 -4.28 -37.74
N ILE A 78 -14.32 -3.12 -38.20
CA ILE A 78 -15.12 -1.89 -38.26
C ILE A 78 -16.34 -2.06 -39.18
N ALA A 79 -16.17 -2.69 -40.35
CA ALA A 79 -17.29 -3.00 -41.25
C ALA A 79 -18.33 -3.94 -40.61
N MET A 80 -17.89 -4.94 -39.83
CA MET A 80 -18.78 -5.82 -39.04
C MET A 80 -19.57 -5.03 -37.99
N VAL A 81 -18.91 -4.14 -37.23
CA VAL A 81 -19.54 -3.32 -36.18
C VAL A 81 -20.60 -2.38 -36.79
N ILE A 82 -20.28 -1.72 -37.90
CA ILE A 82 -21.24 -0.87 -38.63
C ILE A 82 -22.44 -1.69 -39.11
N SER A 83 -22.20 -2.86 -39.71
CA SER A 83 -23.26 -3.76 -40.19
C SER A 83 -24.18 -4.23 -39.06
N ALA A 84 -23.63 -4.57 -37.89
CA ALA A 84 -24.40 -4.95 -36.71
C ALA A 84 -25.26 -3.80 -36.16
N CYS A 85 -24.73 -2.57 -36.18
CA CYS A 85 -25.46 -1.37 -35.74
C CYS A 85 -26.63 -1.02 -36.66
N VAL A 86 -26.48 -1.22 -37.98
CA VAL A 86 -27.55 -1.05 -38.97
C VAL A 86 -28.65 -2.12 -38.80
N LEU A 87 -28.28 -3.37 -38.49
CA LEU A 87 -29.24 -4.46 -38.35
C LEU A 87 -30.08 -4.42 -37.07
N ASN A 88 -29.48 -4.12 -35.90
CA ASN A 88 -30.23 -4.00 -34.65
C ASN A 88 -29.48 -3.16 -33.59
N PHE A 89 -29.63 -1.84 -33.67
CA PHE A 89 -28.91 -0.87 -32.83
C PHE A 89 -28.99 -1.14 -31.32
N GLN A 90 -30.17 -1.50 -30.80
CA GLN A 90 -30.38 -1.82 -29.37
C GLN A 90 -29.48 -2.96 -28.86
N ARG A 91 -29.24 -4.00 -29.68
CA ARG A 91 -28.33 -5.11 -29.33
C ARG A 91 -26.85 -4.79 -29.63
N ALA A 92 -26.59 -3.95 -30.63
CA ALA A 92 -25.23 -3.58 -31.03
C ALA A 92 -24.58 -2.51 -30.12
N LEU A 93 -25.35 -1.78 -29.32
CA LEU A 93 -24.89 -0.63 -28.52
C LEU A 93 -23.67 -0.95 -27.64
N ALA A 94 -23.62 -2.12 -26.98
CA ALA A 94 -22.46 -2.52 -26.18
C ALA A 94 -21.18 -2.69 -27.03
N LEU A 95 -21.30 -3.26 -28.23
CA LEU A 95 -20.20 -3.42 -29.18
C LEU A 95 -19.73 -2.05 -29.71
N LEU A 96 -20.67 -1.16 -30.01
CA LEU A 96 -20.38 0.22 -30.42
C LEU A 96 -19.63 0.99 -29.32
N VAL A 97 -20.07 0.92 -28.06
CA VAL A 97 -19.41 1.59 -26.93
C VAL A 97 -18.00 1.04 -26.70
N ILE A 98 -17.81 -0.29 -26.72
CA ILE A 98 -16.48 -0.91 -26.56
C ILE A 98 -15.53 -0.51 -27.70
N THR A 99 -16.03 -0.42 -28.94
CA THR A 99 -15.19 -0.08 -30.09
C THR A 99 -14.89 1.41 -30.21
N LEU A 100 -15.83 2.29 -29.86
CA LEU A 100 -15.58 3.73 -29.71
C LEU A 100 -14.60 4.01 -28.56
N ALA A 101 -14.74 3.34 -27.42
CA ALA A 101 -13.77 3.44 -26.32
C ALA A 101 -12.38 2.93 -26.74
N GLY A 102 -12.31 1.78 -27.41
CA GLY A 102 -11.05 1.24 -27.93
C GLY A 102 -10.37 2.15 -28.95
N ALA A 103 -11.13 2.73 -29.88
CA ALA A 103 -10.63 3.71 -30.84
C ALA A 103 -10.17 5.01 -30.16
N PHE A 104 -10.92 5.50 -29.17
CA PHE A 104 -10.52 6.64 -28.35
C PHE A 104 -9.20 6.38 -27.61
N PHE A 105 -9.06 5.25 -26.91
CA PHE A 105 -7.81 4.90 -26.22
C PHE A 105 -6.62 4.72 -27.18
N LEU A 106 -6.83 4.18 -28.38
CA LEU A 106 -5.77 4.05 -29.40
C LEU A 106 -5.36 5.41 -29.99
N ALA A 107 -6.32 6.31 -30.25
CA ALA A 107 -6.03 7.67 -30.72
C ALA A 107 -5.38 8.54 -29.63
N TRP A 108 -5.67 8.26 -28.35
CA TRP A 108 -5.13 8.98 -27.19
C TRP A 108 -3.64 8.71 -26.95
N ASP A 109 -3.18 7.48 -27.21
CA ASP A 109 -1.83 7.04 -26.82
C ASP A 109 -0.70 7.65 -27.68
N GLU A 110 -0.95 7.87 -28.97
CA GLU A 110 0.10 8.20 -29.96
C GLU A 110 0.49 9.70 -29.99
N LEU A 111 -0.40 10.63 -29.62
CA LEU A 111 -0.16 12.07 -29.79
C LEU A 111 -0.28 12.93 -28.52
N MET A 112 -1.17 12.59 -27.58
CA MET A 112 -1.55 13.52 -26.49
C MET A 112 -0.83 13.27 -25.15
N ARG A 113 -0.10 12.16 -25.01
CA ARG A 113 0.29 11.59 -23.71
C ARG A 113 1.26 12.39 -22.83
N ARG A 114 1.90 13.46 -23.33
CA ARG A 114 2.84 14.28 -22.54
C ARG A 114 2.54 15.77 -22.61
N VAL A 115 2.55 16.38 -23.79
CA VAL A 115 2.37 17.84 -23.93
C VAL A 115 0.94 18.24 -23.54
N LEU A 116 -0.09 17.60 -24.10
CA LEU A 116 -1.48 17.91 -23.74
C LEU A 116 -1.76 17.64 -22.26
N CYS A 117 -1.28 16.51 -21.71
CA CYS A 117 -1.45 16.22 -20.28
C CYS A 117 -0.82 17.30 -19.39
N VAL A 118 0.38 17.79 -19.70
CA VAL A 118 1.04 18.85 -18.91
C VAL A 118 0.37 20.21 -19.13
N VAL A 119 -0.08 20.53 -20.35
CA VAL A 119 -0.80 21.79 -20.65
C VAL A 119 -2.20 21.80 -20.02
N LEU A 120 -2.96 20.70 -20.07
CA LEU A 120 -4.26 20.59 -19.42
C LEU A 120 -4.13 20.57 -17.90
N LEU A 121 -3.19 19.80 -17.34
CA LEU A 121 -2.98 19.78 -15.88
C LEU A 121 -2.46 21.15 -15.41
N GLY A 122 -1.59 21.81 -16.17
CA GLY A 122 -1.16 23.19 -15.92
C GLY A 122 -2.29 24.22 -16.04
N ALA A 123 -3.17 24.09 -17.03
CA ALA A 123 -4.35 24.96 -17.20
C ALA A 123 -5.39 24.72 -16.09
N VAL A 124 -5.62 23.46 -15.70
CA VAL A 124 -6.48 23.11 -14.55
C VAL A 124 -5.90 23.65 -13.26
N VAL A 125 -4.59 23.49 -13.00
CA VAL A 125 -3.92 24.05 -11.82
C VAL A 125 -3.94 25.59 -11.85
N CYS A 126 -3.69 26.23 -12.99
CA CYS A 126 -3.79 27.68 -13.12
C CYS A 126 -5.22 28.18 -12.84
N TRP A 127 -6.23 27.52 -13.42
CA TRP A 127 -7.64 27.79 -13.14
C TRP A 127 -7.98 27.57 -11.67
N LEU A 128 -7.49 26.50 -11.03
CA LEU A 128 -7.75 26.19 -9.63
C LEU A 128 -7.00 27.12 -8.66
N VAL A 129 -5.81 27.64 -9.03
CA VAL A 129 -5.11 28.70 -8.28
C VAL A 129 -5.88 30.02 -8.39
N LEU A 130 -6.41 30.36 -9.57
CA LEU A 130 -7.26 31.56 -9.76
C LEU A 130 -8.64 31.43 -9.11
N ASP A 131 -9.18 30.22 -8.99
CA ASP A 131 -10.43 29.90 -8.27
C ASP A 131 -10.21 29.92 -6.74
N THR A 132 -9.09 29.34 -6.30
CA THR A 132 -8.61 29.37 -4.89
C THR A 132 -8.37 30.79 -4.40
N ALA A 133 -7.66 31.61 -5.19
CA ALA A 133 -7.38 33.00 -4.84
C ALA A 133 -8.66 33.88 -4.75
N LYS A 134 -9.79 33.42 -5.29
CA LYS A 134 -11.11 34.05 -5.13
C LYS A 134 -11.92 33.50 -3.96
N GLN A 135 -11.55 32.33 -3.43
CA GLN A 135 -12.28 31.63 -2.34
C GLN A 135 -11.71 31.92 -0.94
N GLY A 136 -10.58 32.64 -0.83
CA GLY A 136 -10.07 33.20 0.43
C GLY A 136 -8.61 32.84 0.72
N THR A 137 -8.14 33.19 1.92
CA THR A 137 -6.73 33.01 2.33
C THR A 137 -6.37 31.57 2.68
N ARG A 138 -7.29 30.78 3.25
CA ARG A 138 -6.99 29.43 3.79
C ARG A 138 -6.37 28.46 2.76
N PRO A 139 -6.90 28.28 1.53
CA PRO A 139 -6.35 27.28 0.61
C PRO A 139 -5.07 27.75 -0.11
N LEU A 140 -4.75 29.06 -0.09
CA LEU A 140 -3.42 29.56 -0.43
C LEU A 140 -2.38 29.08 0.59
N VAL A 141 -2.72 29.02 1.89
CA VAL A 141 -1.85 28.45 2.93
C VAL A 141 -1.67 26.94 2.70
N SER A 142 -2.73 26.18 2.42
CA SER A 142 -2.60 24.75 2.06
C SER A 142 -1.66 24.52 0.87
N PHE A 143 -1.75 25.36 -0.18
CA PHE A 143 -0.88 25.25 -1.36
C PHE A 143 0.57 25.62 -1.04
N ALA A 144 0.79 26.68 -0.26
CA ALA A 144 2.12 27.05 0.22
C ALA A 144 2.74 25.96 1.10
N GLY A 145 1.96 25.37 2.02
CA GLY A 145 2.42 24.27 2.87
C GLY A 145 2.72 22.99 2.11
N LEU A 146 1.97 22.68 1.04
CA LEU A 146 2.30 21.58 0.13
C LEU A 146 3.70 21.76 -0.49
N ILE A 147 4.03 22.99 -0.92
CA ILE A 147 5.38 23.34 -1.41
C ILE A 147 6.39 23.24 -0.26
N THR A 148 6.08 23.74 0.94
CA THR A 148 6.95 23.65 2.12
C THR A 148 7.28 22.20 2.48
N TYR A 149 6.32 21.26 2.45
CA TYR A 149 6.62 19.85 2.70
C TYR A 149 7.52 19.23 1.61
N VAL A 150 7.29 19.55 0.33
CA VAL A 150 8.16 19.11 -0.77
C VAL A 150 9.59 19.64 -0.59
N LEU A 151 9.73 20.91 -0.17
CA LEU A 151 11.03 21.52 0.12
C LEU A 151 11.71 20.90 1.35
N LEU A 152 10.99 20.69 2.45
CA LEU A 152 11.51 20.02 3.65
C LEU A 152 12.02 18.60 3.32
N MET A 153 11.25 17.83 2.55
CA MET A 153 11.63 16.47 2.14
C MET A 153 12.80 16.44 1.14
N ALA A 154 13.01 17.53 0.38
CA ALA A 154 14.19 17.72 -0.46
C ALA A 154 15.42 18.17 0.35
N ILE A 155 15.26 19.04 1.36
CA ILE A 155 16.32 19.52 2.25
C ILE A 155 16.87 18.39 3.13
N PHE A 156 15.98 17.60 3.74
CA PHE A 156 16.36 16.43 4.55
C PHE A 156 16.60 15.16 3.71
N SER A 157 16.64 15.28 2.37
CA SER A 157 16.92 14.16 1.47
C SER A 157 18.31 13.58 1.70
N LYS A 158 18.44 12.25 1.63
CA LYS A 158 19.75 11.57 1.69
C LYS A 158 20.67 11.93 0.51
N SER A 159 20.12 12.44 -0.59
CA SER A 159 20.89 12.82 -1.80
C SER A 159 20.13 13.87 -2.63
N PRO A 160 20.07 15.15 -2.19
CA PRO A 160 19.24 16.18 -2.81
C PRO A 160 19.51 16.37 -4.31
N PHE A 161 20.79 16.30 -4.73
CA PHE A 161 21.18 16.40 -6.14
C PHE A 161 20.77 15.21 -7.02
N ARG A 162 20.24 14.13 -6.44
CA ARG A 162 19.70 12.96 -7.17
C ARG A 162 18.17 12.85 -7.05
N VAL A 163 17.49 13.84 -6.47
CA VAL A 163 16.02 13.88 -6.35
C VAL A 163 15.36 13.76 -7.73
N SER A 164 14.53 12.73 -7.87
CA SER A 164 13.84 12.45 -9.13
C SER A 164 12.59 13.33 -9.27
N TRP A 165 12.79 14.63 -9.56
CA TRP A 165 11.72 15.64 -9.68
C TRP A 165 10.54 15.21 -10.55
N ARG A 166 10.77 14.38 -11.58
CA ARG A 166 9.71 13.75 -12.37
C ARG A 166 8.77 12.88 -11.53
N VAL A 167 9.29 12.05 -10.62
CA VAL A 167 8.48 11.17 -9.75
C VAL A 167 7.72 12.02 -8.73
N MET A 168 8.37 13.02 -8.13
CA MET A 168 7.73 13.96 -7.20
C MET A 168 6.54 14.67 -7.89
N LEU A 169 6.77 15.38 -9.00
CA LEU A 169 5.74 16.15 -9.68
C LEU A 169 4.59 15.28 -10.22
N TRP A 170 4.88 14.07 -10.73
CA TRP A 170 3.81 13.16 -11.17
C TRP A 170 3.03 12.54 -10.02
N GLY A 171 3.67 12.21 -8.89
CA GLY A 171 2.96 11.66 -7.73
C GLY A 171 2.08 12.72 -7.04
N MET A 172 2.60 13.92 -6.80
CA MET A 172 1.80 15.04 -6.28
C MET A 172 0.69 15.46 -7.26
N GLY A 173 0.98 15.46 -8.58
CA GLY A 173 -0.01 15.74 -9.63
C GLY A 173 -1.11 14.69 -9.71
N LEU A 174 -0.80 13.40 -9.51
CA LEU A 174 -1.79 12.32 -9.43
C LEU A 174 -2.61 12.40 -8.14
N GLN A 175 -1.99 12.66 -6.99
CA GLN A 175 -2.68 12.92 -5.72
C GLN A 175 -3.70 14.06 -5.88
N PHE A 176 -3.27 15.18 -6.46
CA PHE A 176 -4.13 16.34 -6.73
C PHE A 176 -5.25 16.02 -7.72
N LEU A 177 -4.96 15.27 -8.80
CA LEU A 177 -5.96 14.85 -9.78
C LEU A 177 -7.03 13.93 -9.18
N PHE A 178 -6.64 12.97 -8.33
CA PHE A 178 -7.59 12.12 -7.59
C PHE A 178 -8.41 12.93 -6.59
N GLY A 179 -7.77 13.83 -5.82
CA GLY A 179 -8.47 14.73 -4.89
C GLY A 179 -9.49 15.63 -5.60
N LEU A 180 -9.14 16.20 -6.76
CA LEU A 180 -10.04 17.00 -7.60
C LEU A 180 -11.20 16.13 -8.12
N LEU A 181 -10.90 14.97 -8.71
CA LEU A 181 -11.92 14.07 -9.27
C LEU A 181 -12.91 13.62 -8.20
N ILE A 182 -12.44 13.23 -7.02
CA ILE A 182 -13.26 12.66 -5.94
C ILE A 182 -13.96 13.76 -5.13
N LEU A 183 -13.27 14.82 -4.70
CA LEU A 183 -13.82 15.81 -3.77
C LEU A 183 -14.45 17.03 -4.45
N ARG A 184 -14.00 17.45 -5.65
CA ARG A 184 -14.53 18.63 -6.35
C ARG A 184 -15.65 18.28 -7.35
N THR A 185 -15.74 17.03 -7.84
CA THR A 185 -16.82 16.61 -8.75
C THR A 185 -17.93 15.88 -8.00
N LYS A 186 -19.19 16.25 -8.27
CA LYS A 186 -20.38 15.60 -7.67
C LYS A 186 -20.40 14.09 -7.94
N ALA A 187 -20.07 13.68 -9.17
CA ALA A 187 -20.06 12.27 -9.56
C ALA A 187 -18.98 11.46 -8.82
N GLY A 188 -17.77 12.02 -8.65
CA GLY A 188 -16.71 11.38 -7.87
C GLY A 188 -17.05 11.28 -6.38
N PHE A 189 -17.64 12.33 -5.81
CA PHE A 189 -18.03 12.34 -4.40
C PHE A 189 -19.11 11.29 -4.13
N THR A 190 -20.22 11.32 -4.87
CA THR A 190 -21.31 10.34 -4.73
C THR A 190 -20.85 8.90 -5.02
N ALA A 191 -19.89 8.69 -5.92
CA ALA A 191 -19.31 7.36 -6.15
C ALA A 191 -18.52 6.85 -4.94
N VAL A 192 -17.67 7.68 -4.33
CA VAL A 192 -16.85 7.28 -3.16
C VAL A 192 -17.69 7.24 -1.86
N GLU A 193 -18.71 8.08 -1.74
CA GLU A 193 -19.75 7.99 -0.71
C GLU A 193 -20.53 6.67 -0.83
N TRP A 194 -20.95 6.27 -2.03
CA TRP A 194 -21.61 4.97 -2.26
C TRP A 194 -20.69 3.80 -1.88
N VAL A 195 -19.41 3.81 -2.28
CA VAL A 195 -18.43 2.79 -1.86
C VAL A 195 -18.25 2.80 -0.35
N GLY A 196 -18.15 3.97 0.27
CA GLY A 196 -18.07 4.12 1.73
C GLY A 196 -19.24 3.46 2.45
N ARG A 197 -20.46 3.66 1.96
CA ARG A 197 -21.68 3.02 2.49
C ARG A 197 -21.72 1.51 2.22
N GLN A 198 -21.18 1.01 1.09
CA GLN A 198 -21.04 -0.44 0.89
C GLN A 198 -20.04 -1.05 1.87
N VAL A 199 -18.93 -0.35 2.18
CA VAL A 199 -17.96 -0.76 3.20
C VAL A 199 -18.63 -0.77 4.59
N GLU A 200 -19.33 0.30 4.97
CA GLU A 200 -20.08 0.39 6.24
C GLU A 200 -21.06 -0.78 6.42
N ILE A 201 -21.91 -1.07 5.41
CA ILE A 201 -22.85 -2.20 5.42
C ILE A 201 -22.11 -3.54 5.53
N PHE A 202 -21.01 -3.71 4.80
CA PHE A 202 -20.20 -4.92 4.85
C PHE A 202 -19.60 -5.16 6.24
N LEU A 203 -19.11 -4.12 6.90
CA LEU A 203 -18.54 -4.21 8.24
C LEU A 203 -19.62 -4.49 9.30
N ALA A 204 -20.83 -3.96 9.12
CA ALA A 204 -21.99 -4.20 9.99
C ALA A 204 -22.46 -5.67 10.01
N TYR A 205 -22.06 -6.52 9.05
CA TYR A 205 -22.30 -7.97 9.15
C TYR A 205 -21.56 -8.60 10.34
N THR A 206 -20.47 -7.98 10.81
CA THR A 206 -19.73 -8.40 12.02
C THR A 206 -20.65 -8.43 13.25
N ASP A 207 -21.63 -7.53 13.33
CA ASP A 207 -22.52 -7.37 14.49
C ASP A 207 -23.31 -8.65 14.79
N SER A 208 -23.62 -9.47 13.79
CA SER A 208 -24.24 -10.78 14.02
C SER A 208 -23.31 -11.77 14.73
N GLY A 209 -22.00 -11.67 14.47
CA GLY A 209 -20.96 -12.43 15.17
C GLY A 209 -20.70 -11.87 16.57
N SER A 210 -20.50 -10.55 16.71
CA SER A 210 -20.31 -9.92 18.02
C SER A 210 -21.50 -10.17 18.96
N LYS A 211 -22.73 -10.02 18.47
CA LYS A 211 -23.95 -10.30 19.25
C LYS A 211 -24.05 -11.77 19.69
N PHE A 212 -23.61 -12.71 18.87
CA PHE A 212 -23.61 -14.13 19.23
C PHE A 212 -22.53 -14.47 20.27
N VAL A 213 -21.34 -13.85 20.19
CA VAL A 213 -20.20 -14.16 21.07
C VAL A 213 -20.22 -13.38 22.38
N PHE A 214 -20.69 -12.13 22.37
CA PHE A 214 -20.66 -11.20 23.52
C PHE A 214 -22.07 -10.81 24.04
N GLY A 215 -23.14 -11.29 23.40
CA GLY A 215 -24.53 -11.01 23.78
C GLY A 215 -25.10 -9.70 23.18
N ASP A 216 -26.36 -9.40 23.49
CA ASP A 216 -27.06 -8.19 23.02
C ASP A 216 -26.33 -6.89 23.37
N ASN A 217 -25.71 -6.81 24.55
CA ASN A 217 -25.02 -5.65 25.10
C ASN A 217 -23.57 -5.47 24.59
N PHE A 218 -23.19 -6.07 23.46
CA PHE A 218 -21.84 -5.96 22.89
C PHE A 218 -21.39 -4.53 22.52
N GLN A 219 -22.28 -3.54 22.60
CA GLN A 219 -21.99 -2.13 22.33
C GLN A 219 -21.49 -1.37 23.57
N ASP A 220 -21.78 -1.86 24.79
CA ASP A 220 -21.42 -1.23 26.07
C ASP A 220 -19.89 -1.04 26.21
N HIS A 221 -19.12 -2.01 25.70
CA HIS A 221 -17.66 -1.92 25.55
C HIS A 221 -17.28 -1.80 24.08
N PHE A 222 -17.72 -0.68 23.47
CA PHE A 222 -17.66 -0.42 22.04
C PHE A 222 -16.34 -0.85 21.38
N PHE A 223 -15.19 -0.40 21.89
CA PHE A 223 -13.90 -0.77 21.29
C PHE A 223 -13.64 -2.29 21.34
N ALA A 224 -13.82 -2.92 22.50
CA ALA A 224 -13.49 -4.33 22.71
C ALA A 224 -14.39 -5.29 21.93
N PHE A 225 -15.71 -5.03 21.88
CA PHE A 225 -16.71 -5.99 21.40
C PHE A 225 -17.46 -5.58 20.12
N LYS A 226 -17.44 -4.29 19.74
CA LYS A 226 -17.94 -3.80 18.44
C LYS A 226 -16.80 -3.50 17.45
N VAL A 227 -15.66 -2.94 17.89
CA VAL A 227 -14.56 -2.56 16.97
C VAL A 227 -13.60 -3.69 16.66
N LEU A 228 -12.99 -4.33 17.68
CA LEU A 228 -11.97 -5.38 17.45
C LEU A 228 -12.46 -6.58 16.60
N PRO A 229 -13.71 -7.08 16.73
CA PRO A 229 -14.19 -8.19 15.90
C PRO A 229 -14.26 -7.89 14.40
N ILE A 230 -14.33 -6.62 14.00
CA ILE A 230 -14.32 -6.20 12.59
C ILE A 230 -12.98 -6.59 11.94
N ILE A 231 -11.89 -6.54 12.70
CA ILE A 231 -10.54 -6.93 12.26
C ILE A 231 -10.49 -8.45 12.01
N VAL A 232 -11.14 -9.25 12.86
CA VAL A 232 -11.27 -10.70 12.69
C VAL A 232 -12.04 -11.03 11.41
N PHE A 233 -13.23 -10.45 11.25
CA PHE A 233 -14.08 -10.65 10.08
C PHE A 233 -13.37 -10.24 8.77
N PHE A 234 -12.72 -9.08 8.76
CA PHE A 234 -11.96 -8.61 7.60
C PHE A 234 -10.80 -9.56 7.25
N SER A 235 -10.05 -10.04 8.26
CA SER A 235 -8.95 -11.00 8.07
C SER A 235 -9.44 -12.33 7.46
N THR A 236 -10.56 -12.86 7.95
CA THR A 236 -11.23 -14.05 7.39
C THR A 236 -11.59 -13.85 5.90
N ILE A 237 -12.24 -12.73 5.55
CA ILE A 237 -12.64 -12.44 4.17
C ILE A 237 -11.42 -12.25 3.25
N ILE A 238 -10.37 -11.56 3.72
CA ILE A 238 -9.13 -11.41 2.94
C ILE A 238 -8.48 -12.77 2.66
N SER A 239 -8.36 -13.66 3.64
CA SER A 239 -7.82 -15.02 3.43
C SER A 239 -8.67 -15.85 2.47
N MET A 240 -9.99 -15.74 2.53
CA MET A 240 -10.89 -16.35 1.54
C MET A 240 -10.61 -15.83 0.11
N LEU A 241 -10.44 -14.53 -0.07
CA LEU A 241 -10.12 -13.92 -1.38
C LEU A 241 -8.70 -14.28 -1.88
N TYR A 242 -7.74 -14.53 -0.98
CA TYR A 242 -6.41 -15.07 -1.28
C TYR A 242 -6.42 -16.57 -1.63
N TYR A 243 -7.37 -17.35 -1.12
CA TYR A 243 -7.57 -18.76 -1.51
C TYR A 243 -8.25 -18.86 -2.89
N ILE A 244 -9.30 -18.07 -3.13
CA ILE A 244 -10.05 -18.02 -4.40
C ILE A 244 -9.15 -17.55 -5.56
N GLY A 245 -8.12 -16.75 -5.28
CA GLY A 245 -7.25 -16.16 -6.30
C GLY A 245 -7.63 -14.72 -6.69
N PHE A 246 -8.65 -14.14 -6.05
CA PHE A 246 -9.12 -12.79 -6.35
C PHE A 246 -8.11 -11.72 -5.93
N MET A 247 -7.49 -11.85 -4.75
CA MET A 247 -6.44 -10.92 -4.32
C MET A 247 -5.23 -10.99 -5.27
N GLN A 248 -4.84 -12.17 -5.72
CA GLN A 248 -3.76 -12.35 -6.69
C GLN A 248 -4.12 -11.74 -8.05
N TRP A 249 -5.35 -11.93 -8.53
CA TRP A 249 -5.84 -11.28 -9.75
C TRP A 249 -5.79 -9.74 -9.62
N LEU A 250 -6.24 -9.19 -8.50
CA LEU A 250 -6.23 -7.76 -8.22
C LEU A 250 -4.80 -7.22 -8.19
N ILE A 251 -3.92 -7.80 -7.36
CA ILE A 251 -2.53 -7.36 -7.18
C ILE A 251 -1.71 -7.47 -8.49
N LEU A 252 -1.91 -8.53 -9.28
CA LEU A 252 -1.29 -8.66 -10.61
C LEU A 252 -1.83 -7.65 -11.63
N LYS A 253 -3.05 -7.15 -11.47
CA LYS A 253 -3.66 -6.14 -12.35
C LYS A 253 -3.32 -4.71 -11.95
N THR A 254 -3.08 -4.44 -10.66
CA THR A 254 -2.72 -3.10 -10.14
C THR A 254 -1.22 -2.81 -10.14
N GLU A 255 -0.40 -3.68 -10.77
CA GLU A 255 1.09 -3.65 -10.75
C GLU A 255 1.70 -3.44 -9.35
N SER A 256 0.98 -3.84 -8.28
CA SER A 256 1.30 -3.41 -6.92
C SER A 256 2.41 -4.26 -6.28
N PRO A 257 3.45 -3.67 -5.67
CA PRO A 257 4.52 -4.39 -4.97
C PRO A 257 4.09 -5.16 -3.69
N LEU A 258 2.81 -5.41 -3.47
CA LEU A 258 2.28 -5.90 -2.18
C LEU A 258 2.68 -7.34 -1.84
N LEU A 259 3.33 -8.06 -2.76
CA LEU A 259 3.83 -9.43 -2.59
C LEU A 259 5.31 -9.55 -3.03
N ILE A 260 6.13 -8.56 -2.67
CA ILE A 260 7.60 -8.59 -2.86
C ILE A 260 8.35 -9.61 -1.98
N ARG A 261 7.70 -10.41 -1.13
CA ARG A 261 8.37 -11.29 -0.15
C ARG A 261 9.57 -12.09 -0.71
N PRO A 262 9.48 -12.80 -1.86
CA PRO A 262 10.63 -13.52 -2.46
C PRO A 262 11.59 -12.64 -3.32
N TYR A 263 11.43 -11.32 -3.23
CA TYR A 263 12.17 -10.29 -3.96
C TYR A 263 12.79 -9.20 -3.06
N ILE A 264 12.43 -9.11 -1.77
CA ILE A 264 12.97 -8.10 -0.81
C ILE A 264 14.51 -8.07 -0.87
N ASP A 265 15.15 -9.23 -0.80
CA ASP A 265 16.61 -9.41 -0.84
C ASP A 265 17.30 -8.92 -2.14
N LYS A 266 16.50 -8.54 -3.16
CA LYS A 266 16.94 -8.08 -4.49
C LYS A 266 16.57 -6.62 -4.77
N LEU A 267 15.76 -6.00 -3.91
CA LEU A 267 15.38 -4.59 -4.03
C LEU A 267 16.56 -3.68 -3.65
N THR A 268 16.58 -2.45 -4.17
CA THR A 268 17.49 -1.40 -3.67
C THR A 268 17.01 -0.84 -2.33
N VAL A 269 17.88 -0.15 -1.59
CA VAL A 269 17.48 0.54 -0.35
C VAL A 269 16.37 1.58 -0.61
N SER A 270 16.37 2.23 -1.77
CA SER A 270 15.32 3.18 -2.17
C SER A 270 14.00 2.48 -2.53
N GLU A 271 14.04 1.27 -3.09
CA GLU A 271 12.84 0.46 -3.34
C GLU A 271 12.23 -0.05 -2.02
N ILE A 272 13.05 -0.55 -1.10
CA ILE A 272 12.61 -0.95 0.25
C ILE A 272 12.01 0.24 1.00
N HIS A 273 12.70 1.39 1.01
CA HIS A 273 12.20 2.62 1.61
C HIS A 273 10.84 3.03 1.04
N ALA A 274 10.67 2.99 -0.29
CA ALA A 274 9.39 3.33 -0.93
C ALA A 274 8.23 2.39 -0.53
N VAL A 275 8.50 1.10 -0.32
CA VAL A 275 7.48 0.15 0.17
C VAL A 275 7.16 0.39 1.65
N MET A 276 8.17 0.67 2.50
CA MET A 276 7.95 1.01 3.91
C MET A 276 7.16 2.33 4.05
N SER A 277 7.53 3.39 3.32
CA SER A 277 6.78 4.65 3.30
C SER A 277 5.35 4.48 2.77
N GLY A 278 5.14 3.61 1.77
CA GLY A 278 3.80 3.26 1.28
C GLY A 278 2.94 2.60 2.36
N GLY A 279 3.53 1.74 3.19
CA GLY A 279 2.89 1.17 4.37
C GLY A 279 2.48 2.25 5.38
N PHE A 280 3.43 3.04 5.88
CA PHE A 280 3.16 4.06 6.91
C PHE A 280 2.25 5.22 6.44
N ALA A 281 2.16 5.47 5.13
CA ALA A 281 1.28 6.51 4.57
C ALA A 281 -0.17 6.05 4.36
N THR A 282 -0.46 4.75 4.43
CA THR A 282 -1.80 4.17 4.20
C THR A 282 -2.35 3.53 5.47
N ILE A 283 -3.65 3.21 5.47
CA ILE A 283 -4.30 2.44 6.54
C ILE A 283 -4.76 1.09 5.98
N ALA A 284 -4.70 0.04 6.79
CA ALA A 284 -5.20 -1.28 6.39
C ALA A 284 -6.73 -1.29 6.30
N GLY A 285 -7.30 -2.05 5.37
CA GLY A 285 -8.75 -2.15 5.20
C GLY A 285 -9.50 -2.71 6.42
N SER A 286 -8.81 -3.45 7.29
CA SER A 286 -9.33 -3.90 8.59
C SER A 286 -9.49 -2.76 9.60
N VAL A 287 -8.53 -1.83 9.67
CA VAL A 287 -8.57 -0.69 10.61
C VAL A 287 -9.38 0.48 10.06
N LEU A 288 -9.49 0.61 8.73
CA LEU A 288 -10.45 1.49 8.06
C LEU A 288 -11.86 1.33 8.65
N GLY A 289 -12.30 0.08 8.87
CA GLY A 289 -13.61 -0.21 9.43
C GLY A 289 -13.78 0.20 10.89
N ALA A 290 -12.70 0.20 11.67
CA ALA A 290 -12.70 0.70 13.05
C ALA A 290 -12.89 2.21 13.10
N PHE A 291 -12.25 2.96 12.21
CA PHE A 291 -12.41 4.42 12.16
C PHE A 291 -13.80 4.81 11.64
N ILE A 292 -14.38 4.01 10.73
CA ILE A 292 -15.78 4.20 10.29
C ILE A 292 -16.75 3.97 11.45
N SER A 293 -16.54 2.95 12.30
CA SER A 293 -17.41 2.74 13.47
C SER A 293 -17.22 3.78 14.58
N PHE A 294 -16.05 4.43 14.69
CA PHE A 294 -15.87 5.68 15.45
C PHE A 294 -16.60 6.91 14.82
N GLY A 295 -17.47 6.73 13.82
CA GLY A 295 -18.24 7.82 13.22
C GLY A 295 -17.44 8.74 12.29
N ILE A 296 -16.21 8.37 11.92
CA ILE A 296 -15.41 9.08 10.92
C ILE A 296 -15.94 8.74 9.52
N GLN A 297 -16.09 9.76 8.65
CA GLN A 297 -16.72 9.56 7.34
C GLN A 297 -15.89 8.63 6.44
N ALA A 298 -16.50 7.51 6.05
CA ALA A 298 -15.91 6.51 5.16
C ALA A 298 -15.44 7.09 3.82
N SER A 299 -16.17 8.08 3.28
CA SER A 299 -15.83 8.80 2.04
C SER A 299 -14.44 9.45 2.12
N HIS A 300 -14.15 10.19 3.20
CA HIS A 300 -12.86 10.85 3.41
C HIS A 300 -11.73 9.85 3.69
N LEU A 301 -11.96 8.81 4.48
CA LEU A 301 -10.96 7.77 4.75
C LEU A 301 -10.57 6.98 3.49
N LEU A 302 -11.54 6.61 2.65
CA LEU A 302 -11.29 5.97 1.36
C LEU A 302 -10.54 6.90 0.41
N THR A 303 -10.95 8.17 0.33
CA THR A 303 -10.29 9.19 -0.50
C THR A 303 -8.83 9.37 -0.09
N ALA A 304 -8.55 9.52 1.21
CA ALA A 304 -7.21 9.62 1.75
C ALA A 304 -6.36 8.37 1.42
N SER A 305 -6.92 7.17 1.59
CA SER A 305 -6.24 5.91 1.28
C SER A 305 -5.82 5.82 -0.20
N VAL A 306 -6.68 6.26 -1.13
CA VAL A 306 -6.35 6.33 -2.57
C VAL A 306 -5.30 7.42 -2.86
N MET A 307 -5.43 8.59 -2.24
CA MET A 307 -4.50 9.71 -2.43
C MET A 307 -3.10 9.45 -1.86
N SER A 308 -2.98 8.67 -0.78
CA SER A 308 -1.70 8.31 -0.16
C SER A 308 -0.81 7.43 -1.05
N ALA A 309 -1.38 6.64 -1.96
CA ALA A 309 -0.60 5.75 -2.84
C ALA A 309 0.38 6.50 -3.76
N PRO A 310 -0.04 7.49 -4.58
CA PRO A 310 0.89 8.29 -5.38
C PRO A 310 1.72 9.28 -4.52
N ALA A 311 1.17 9.78 -3.41
CA ALA A 311 1.86 10.72 -2.52
C ALA A 311 3.06 10.08 -1.81
N SER A 312 2.88 8.89 -1.23
CA SER A 312 3.94 8.16 -0.53
C SER A 312 5.13 7.84 -1.45
N LEU A 313 4.87 7.45 -2.70
CA LEU A 313 5.93 7.24 -3.69
C LEU A 313 6.68 8.53 -4.05
N ALA A 314 5.96 9.67 -4.16
CA ALA A 314 6.54 10.99 -4.42
C ALA A 314 7.50 11.44 -3.31
N ILE A 315 7.04 11.34 -2.06
CA ILE A 315 7.84 11.68 -0.87
C ILE A 315 9.01 10.70 -0.72
N ALA A 316 8.77 9.39 -0.81
CA ALA A 316 9.81 8.38 -0.57
C ALA A 316 10.97 8.45 -1.57
N LYS A 317 10.68 8.66 -2.86
CA LYS A 317 11.72 8.82 -3.92
C LYS A 317 12.32 10.24 -3.98
N THR A 318 11.90 11.13 -3.08
CA THR A 318 12.53 12.44 -2.82
C THR A 318 13.40 12.39 -1.57
N PHE A 319 12.88 11.85 -0.46
CA PHE A 319 13.62 11.71 0.79
C PHE A 319 14.77 10.70 0.68
N TRP A 320 14.53 9.56 0.00
CA TRP A 320 15.58 8.59 -0.33
C TRP A 320 15.57 8.26 -1.84
N PRO A 321 16.19 9.10 -2.69
CA PRO A 321 16.20 8.91 -4.14
C PRO A 321 16.85 7.61 -4.59
N GLU A 322 16.54 7.20 -5.83
CA GLU A 322 17.12 5.99 -6.42
C GLU A 322 18.59 6.23 -6.80
N THR A 323 19.49 5.38 -6.30
CA THR A 323 20.94 5.49 -6.55
C THR A 323 21.56 4.25 -7.18
N GLU A 324 20.83 3.14 -7.20
CA GLU A 324 21.24 1.86 -7.79
C GLU A 324 20.39 1.55 -9.03
N THR A 325 20.79 0.54 -9.81
CA THR A 325 19.97 -0.01 -10.89
C THR A 325 19.01 -1.07 -10.33
N PRO A 326 17.68 -0.94 -10.51
CA PRO A 326 16.71 -1.96 -10.09
C PRO A 326 17.03 -3.34 -10.69
N LYS A 327 17.14 -4.35 -9.82
CA LYS A 327 17.56 -5.72 -10.18
C LYS A 327 16.37 -6.62 -10.60
N VAL A 328 15.14 -6.16 -10.35
CA VAL A 328 13.89 -6.89 -10.65
C VAL A 328 13.22 -6.30 -11.90
N SER A 329 12.82 -7.17 -12.84
CA SER A 329 12.17 -6.77 -14.10
C SER A 329 10.87 -7.55 -14.33
N LYS A 330 9.96 -7.01 -15.17
CA LYS A 330 8.51 -7.36 -15.25
C LYS A 330 8.12 -8.81 -15.60
N LYS A 331 9.04 -9.78 -15.65
CA LYS A 331 8.75 -11.18 -16.05
C LYS A 331 8.74 -12.14 -14.85
N GLY A 332 7.56 -12.69 -14.56
CA GLY A 332 7.45 -13.95 -13.79
C GLY A 332 7.21 -13.82 -12.29
N PHE A 333 6.49 -12.79 -11.83
CA PHE A 333 5.98 -12.75 -10.45
C PHE A 333 5.10 -13.97 -10.16
N LYS A 334 5.61 -14.91 -9.35
CA LYS A 334 4.81 -15.98 -8.77
C LYS A 334 4.26 -15.48 -7.45
N LEU A 335 2.95 -15.26 -7.39
CA LEU A 335 2.26 -15.01 -6.13
C LEU A 335 1.98 -16.33 -5.44
N GLU A 336 2.27 -16.39 -4.14
CA GLU A 336 1.86 -17.49 -3.27
C GLU A 336 0.31 -17.51 -3.19
N LYS A 337 -0.27 -18.70 -3.16
CA LYS A 337 -1.72 -18.87 -2.91
C LYS A 337 -1.95 -18.92 -1.40
N GLY A 338 -3.12 -18.48 -0.95
CA GLY A 338 -3.50 -18.61 0.46
C GLY A 338 -3.46 -20.08 0.88
N GLU A 339 -2.80 -20.37 2.00
CA GLU A 339 -2.67 -21.72 2.52
C GLU A 339 -4.01 -22.25 3.04
N GLY A 340 -4.36 -23.47 2.64
CA GLY A 340 -5.63 -24.11 2.94
C GLY A 340 -6.01 -25.09 1.83
N ARG A 341 -6.72 -26.17 2.17
CA ARG A 341 -7.17 -27.19 1.21
C ARG A 341 -8.54 -26.81 0.64
N ASN A 342 -9.35 -26.11 1.44
CA ASN A 342 -10.69 -25.64 1.08
C ASN A 342 -10.95 -24.19 1.56
N LEU A 343 -12.03 -23.59 1.07
CA LEU A 343 -12.38 -22.19 1.35
C LEU A 343 -12.66 -21.90 2.84
N LEU A 344 -13.28 -22.84 3.57
CA LEU A 344 -13.54 -22.68 5.00
C LEU A 344 -12.26 -22.80 5.84
N GLU A 345 -11.32 -23.65 5.43
CA GLU A 345 -10.00 -23.75 6.07
C GLU A 345 -9.19 -22.45 5.90
N ALA A 346 -9.24 -21.81 4.73
CA ALA A 346 -8.66 -20.49 4.52
C ALA A 346 -9.38 -19.40 5.36
N ALA A 347 -10.71 -19.48 5.49
CA ALA A 347 -11.50 -18.59 6.36
C ALA A 347 -11.09 -18.72 7.84
N CYS A 348 -10.96 -19.96 8.33
CA CYS A 348 -10.49 -20.28 9.68
C CYS A 348 -9.03 -19.87 9.91
N HIS A 349 -8.15 -20.04 8.91
CA HIS A 349 -6.77 -19.56 9.00
C HIS A 349 -6.72 -18.03 9.13
N GLY A 350 -7.52 -17.31 8.34
CA GLY A 350 -7.67 -15.84 8.48
C GLY A 350 -8.20 -15.41 9.84
N ALA A 351 -9.16 -16.15 10.42
CA ALA A 351 -9.66 -15.90 11.77
C ALA A 351 -8.54 -16.12 12.82
N SER A 352 -7.88 -17.29 12.80
CA SER A 352 -6.83 -17.64 13.76
C SER A 352 -5.62 -16.71 13.69
N ALA A 353 -5.19 -16.31 12.50
CA ALA A 353 -4.11 -15.33 12.31
C ALA A 353 -4.45 -13.96 12.91
N SER A 354 -5.73 -13.58 12.92
CA SER A 354 -6.17 -12.30 13.49
C SER A 354 -6.14 -12.26 15.02
N ILE A 355 -6.08 -13.40 15.72
CA ILE A 355 -6.04 -13.46 17.19
C ILE A 355 -4.85 -12.67 17.73
N VAL A 356 -3.66 -12.90 17.16
CA VAL A 356 -2.43 -12.20 17.55
C VAL A 356 -2.49 -10.72 17.17
N LEU A 357 -3.07 -10.39 16.01
CA LEU A 357 -3.24 -9.00 15.56
C LEU A 357 -4.16 -8.21 16.50
N VAL A 358 -5.33 -8.77 16.84
CA VAL A 358 -6.32 -8.16 17.74
C VAL A 358 -5.77 -8.04 19.15
N ALA A 359 -5.10 -9.07 19.67
CA ALA A 359 -4.46 -9.02 20.99
C ALA A 359 -3.39 -7.93 21.05
N ASN A 360 -2.52 -7.83 20.02
CA ASN A 360 -1.49 -6.79 19.95
C ASN A 360 -2.10 -5.38 19.89
N ILE A 361 -3.16 -5.17 19.10
CA ILE A 361 -3.85 -3.87 19.00
C ILE A 361 -4.47 -3.49 20.36
N ALA A 362 -5.18 -4.42 21.01
CA ALA A 362 -5.81 -4.17 22.31
C ALA A 362 -4.80 -3.87 23.42
N VAL A 363 -3.74 -4.69 23.55
CA VAL A 363 -2.71 -4.53 24.57
C VAL A 363 -1.91 -3.24 24.34
N ASN A 364 -1.55 -2.92 23.09
CA ASN A 364 -0.85 -1.68 22.78
C ASN A 364 -1.71 -0.44 23.08
N LEU A 365 -3.03 -0.48 22.82
CA LEU A 365 -3.91 0.64 23.15
C LEU A 365 -4.07 0.84 24.66
N ILE A 366 -4.26 -0.24 25.42
CA ILE A 366 -4.29 -0.18 26.90
C ILE A 366 -2.97 0.43 27.42
N ALA A 367 -1.82 -0.05 26.91
CA ALA A 367 -0.50 0.44 27.32
C ALA A 367 -0.28 1.92 26.94
N PHE A 368 -0.65 2.33 25.73
CA PHE A 368 -0.44 3.70 25.26
C PHE A 368 -1.42 4.72 25.85
N LEU A 369 -2.69 4.37 26.06
CA LEU A 369 -3.65 5.25 26.76
C LEU A 369 -3.29 5.42 28.24
N ALA A 370 -2.83 4.33 28.90
CA ALA A 370 -2.29 4.42 30.25
C ALA A 370 -1.00 5.27 30.31
N LEU A 371 -0.09 5.11 29.33
CA LEU A 371 1.14 5.91 29.24
C LEU A 371 0.86 7.38 28.95
N LEU A 372 -0.09 7.71 28.05
CA LEU A 372 -0.55 9.08 27.80
C LEU A 372 -1.15 9.71 29.06
N SER A 373 -2.01 8.97 29.78
CA SER A 373 -2.59 9.43 31.04
C SER A 373 -1.53 9.67 32.12
N PHE A 374 -0.56 8.77 32.23
CA PHE A 374 0.60 8.92 33.12
C PHE A 374 1.48 10.12 32.75
N LEU A 375 1.80 10.31 31.46
CA LEU A 375 2.58 11.45 30.98
C LEU A 375 1.84 12.77 31.20
N ASN A 376 0.53 12.81 30.97
CA ASN A 376 -0.31 13.97 31.27
C ASN A 376 -0.27 14.31 32.78
N ALA A 377 -0.42 13.31 33.66
CA ALA A 377 -0.36 13.51 35.10
C ALA A 377 1.03 13.93 35.60
N ALA A 378 2.10 13.32 35.08
CA ALA A 378 3.49 13.64 35.43
C ALA A 378 3.90 15.04 34.94
N LEU A 379 3.44 15.43 33.75
CA LEU A 379 3.64 16.78 33.21
C LEU A 379 2.78 17.82 33.94
N SER A 380 1.57 17.48 34.38
CA SER A 380 0.71 18.36 35.17
C SER A 380 1.31 18.61 36.56
N TRP A 381 1.85 17.57 37.20
CA TRP A 381 2.62 17.68 38.45
C TRP A 381 3.87 18.56 38.26
N LEU A 382 4.66 18.32 37.20
CA LEU A 382 5.84 19.13 36.90
C LEU A 382 5.48 20.59 36.60
N GLY A 383 4.41 20.83 35.84
CA GLY A 383 3.88 22.16 35.54
C GLY A 383 3.37 22.88 36.79
N GLY A 384 2.78 22.14 37.73
CA GLY A 384 2.42 22.65 39.06
C GLY A 384 3.60 23.15 39.89
N MET A 385 4.84 22.72 39.61
CA MET A 385 6.05 23.29 40.21
C MET A 385 6.42 24.68 39.65
N PHE A 386 5.76 25.11 38.57
CA PHE A 386 5.94 26.40 37.89
C PHE A 386 4.60 27.16 37.77
N ASP A 387 3.65 26.92 38.69
CA ASP A 387 2.29 27.49 38.72
C ASP A 387 1.46 27.26 37.43
N TYR A 388 1.82 26.27 36.61
CA TYR A 388 1.17 25.94 35.34
C TYR A 388 0.70 24.46 35.28
N PRO A 389 -0.27 24.05 36.12
CA PRO A 389 -0.73 22.66 36.22
C PRO A 389 -1.47 22.15 34.97
N GLN A 390 -1.78 23.02 34.01
CA GLN A 390 -2.39 22.66 32.71
C GLN A 390 -1.41 21.97 31.75
N LEU A 391 -0.10 21.92 32.09
CA LEU A 391 0.91 21.26 31.28
C LEU A 391 0.58 19.77 31.08
N SER A 392 0.50 19.33 29.83
CA SER A 392 0.16 17.96 29.45
C SER A 392 0.87 17.56 28.16
N PHE A 393 0.97 16.26 27.88
CA PHE A 393 1.57 15.76 26.65
C PHE A 393 0.76 16.19 25.42
N SER A 394 -0.57 16.18 25.53
CA SER A 394 -1.49 16.76 24.54
C SER A 394 -1.18 18.22 24.25
N LEU A 395 -0.96 19.05 25.27
CA LEU A 395 -0.62 20.47 25.10
C LEU A 395 0.77 20.65 24.46
N ILE A 396 1.76 19.84 24.84
CA ILE A 396 3.08 19.87 24.17
C ILE A 396 2.94 19.50 22.69
N CYS A 397 2.16 18.46 22.38
CA CYS A 397 1.85 18.07 20.99
C CYS A 397 1.14 19.19 20.22
N SER A 398 0.16 19.86 20.82
CA SER A 398 -0.57 20.95 20.15
C SER A 398 0.38 22.08 19.71
N TYR A 399 1.29 22.54 20.58
CA TYR A 399 2.27 23.56 20.22
C TYR A 399 3.36 23.06 19.26
N VAL A 400 3.88 21.84 19.42
CA VAL A 400 4.94 21.27 18.56
C VAL A 400 4.44 21.02 17.13
N PHE A 401 3.20 20.57 16.97
CA PHE A 401 2.62 20.25 15.65
C PHE A 401 1.69 21.32 15.09
N MET A 402 1.34 22.39 15.83
CA MET A 402 0.60 23.54 15.27
C MET A 402 1.23 24.10 13.98
N PRO A 403 2.56 24.27 13.86
CA PRO A 403 3.16 24.74 12.60
C PRO A 403 2.89 23.80 11.42
N PHE A 404 2.88 22.48 11.66
CA PHE A 404 2.54 21.50 10.63
C PHE A 404 1.06 21.54 10.30
N SER A 405 0.18 21.63 11.29
CA SER A 405 -1.27 21.77 11.14
C SER A 405 -1.67 23.02 10.34
N PHE A 406 -1.11 24.18 10.71
CA PHE A 406 -1.37 25.45 10.03
C PHE A 406 -0.88 25.42 8.56
N LEU A 407 0.24 24.76 8.26
CA LEU A 407 0.70 24.56 6.88
C LEU A 407 -0.26 23.67 6.05
N MET A 408 -1.10 22.83 6.66
CA MET A 408 -2.18 22.14 5.94
C MET A 408 -3.32 23.09 5.54
N GLY A 409 -3.34 24.33 6.06
CA GLY A 409 -4.38 25.34 5.86
C GLY A 409 -5.53 25.27 6.86
N VAL A 410 -5.32 24.62 8.00
CA VAL A 410 -6.25 24.62 9.14
C VAL A 410 -6.41 26.04 9.69
N ALA A 411 -7.59 26.39 10.24
CA ALA A 411 -7.80 27.67 10.89
C ALA A 411 -6.86 27.83 12.11
N TRP A 412 -6.42 29.05 12.42
CA TRP A 412 -5.42 29.28 13.48
C TRP A 412 -5.85 28.71 14.85
N GLU A 413 -7.09 28.98 15.26
CA GLU A 413 -7.71 28.43 16.49
C GLU A 413 -7.69 26.89 16.51
N ASP A 414 -8.12 26.28 15.40
CA ASP A 414 -8.22 24.83 15.22
C ASP A 414 -6.85 24.16 15.09
N SER A 415 -5.81 24.92 14.74
CA SER A 415 -4.48 24.39 14.40
C SER A 415 -3.80 23.74 15.60
N PHE A 416 -4.10 24.18 16.83
CA PHE A 416 -3.63 23.56 18.06
C PHE A 416 -4.31 22.19 18.29
N ILE A 417 -5.63 22.10 18.14
CA ILE A 417 -6.38 20.83 18.28
C ILE A 417 -5.92 19.81 17.23
N VAL A 418 -5.80 20.23 15.96
CA VAL A 418 -5.27 19.34 14.92
C VAL A 418 -3.78 19.02 15.14
N GLY A 419 -3.01 19.91 15.77
CA GLY A 419 -1.66 19.64 16.26
C GLY A 419 -1.63 18.53 17.32
N GLU A 420 -2.55 18.53 18.29
CA GLU A 420 -2.73 17.44 19.25
C GLU A 420 -2.95 16.10 18.51
N LEU A 421 -3.91 16.07 17.58
CA LEU A 421 -4.24 14.87 16.80
C LEU A 421 -3.05 14.33 15.97
N ILE A 422 -2.25 15.22 15.37
CA ILE A 422 -1.02 14.84 14.65
C ILE A 422 0.00 14.24 15.63
N GLY A 423 0.22 14.87 16.78
CA GLY A 423 1.19 14.38 17.78
C GLY A 423 0.79 13.05 18.42
N LEU A 424 -0.49 12.88 18.76
CA LEU A 424 -1.03 11.60 19.24
C LEU A 424 -0.83 10.48 18.21
N LYS A 425 -1.09 10.76 16.93
CA LYS A 425 -0.84 9.83 15.83
C LYS A 425 0.65 9.49 15.67
N THR A 426 1.53 10.47 15.83
CA THR A 426 2.97 10.30 15.60
C THR A 426 3.68 9.58 16.75
N PHE A 427 3.27 9.80 18.02
CA PHE A 427 3.95 9.24 19.18
C PHE A 427 3.29 7.97 19.77
N PHE A 428 2.00 7.75 19.56
CA PHE A 428 1.31 6.54 20.01
C PHE A 428 0.85 5.68 18.82
N ASN A 429 -0.31 6.01 18.24
CA ASN A 429 -0.86 5.38 17.04
C ASN A 429 -2.05 6.18 16.49
N GLU A 430 -2.51 5.81 15.29
CA GLU A 430 -3.68 6.41 14.65
C GLU A 430 -5.01 6.14 15.35
N PHE A 431 -5.13 5.06 16.14
CA PHE A 431 -6.37 4.72 16.86
C PHE A 431 -6.69 5.74 17.95
N VAL A 432 -5.72 6.08 18.81
CA VAL A 432 -5.87 7.12 19.86
C VAL A 432 -6.22 8.47 19.23
N ALA A 433 -5.61 8.80 18.09
CA ALA A 433 -5.91 10.03 17.37
C ALA A 433 -7.32 10.03 16.72
N TYR A 434 -7.80 8.88 16.20
CA TYR A 434 -9.15 8.78 15.64
C TYR A 434 -10.26 8.72 16.70
N GLU A 435 -10.00 8.09 17.84
CA GLU A 435 -10.87 8.12 19.03
C GLU A 435 -11.04 9.56 19.52
N ARG A 436 -9.94 10.29 19.74
CA ARG A 436 -9.95 11.72 20.10
C ARG A 436 -10.62 12.61 19.04
N LEU A 437 -10.49 12.29 17.74
CA LEU A 437 -11.20 12.99 16.68
C LEU A 437 -12.71 12.68 16.67
N ALA A 438 -13.13 11.48 17.08
CA ALA A 438 -14.53 11.12 17.18
C ALA A 438 -15.25 11.96 18.25
N GLU A 439 -14.66 12.11 19.45
CA GLU A 439 -15.19 12.98 20.51
C GLU A 439 -15.49 14.40 20.00
N LEU A 440 -14.55 14.98 19.24
CA LEU A 440 -14.67 16.33 18.67
C LEU A 440 -15.74 16.42 17.58
N ILE A 441 -16.00 15.31 16.87
CA ILE A 441 -17.07 15.22 15.86
C ILE A 441 -18.43 15.04 16.54
N GLU A 442 -18.52 14.29 17.64
CA GLU A 442 -19.76 14.09 18.40
C GLU A 442 -20.19 15.36 19.12
N LYS A 443 -19.30 16.03 19.87
CA LYS A 443 -19.57 17.36 20.46
C LYS A 443 -20.10 18.38 19.46
N ARG A 444 -19.61 18.34 18.21
CA ARG A 444 -20.12 19.20 17.12
C ARG A 444 -21.52 18.77 16.64
N LYS A 445 -21.79 17.46 16.52
CA LYS A 445 -23.11 16.92 16.14
C LYS A 445 -24.19 17.22 17.20
N GLU A 446 -23.81 17.23 18.47
CA GLU A 446 -24.69 17.59 19.60
C GLU A 446 -25.10 19.06 19.61
N GLY A 447 -24.38 19.94 18.89
CA GLY A 447 -24.66 21.37 18.85
C GLY A 447 -24.31 22.12 20.14
N GLY A 448 -23.32 21.61 20.89
CA GLY A 448 -22.80 22.27 22.09
C GLY A 448 -22.13 23.62 21.81
N PRO A 449 -21.77 24.40 22.84
CA PRO A 449 -21.03 25.66 22.66
C PRO A 449 -19.63 25.40 22.08
N GLU A 450 -19.21 26.20 21.11
CA GLU A 450 -17.90 26.09 20.46
C GLU A 450 -16.73 26.33 21.44
N TYR A 451 -16.95 27.13 22.49
CA TYR A 451 -15.99 27.43 23.54
C TYR A 451 -16.62 27.23 24.93
N VAL A 452 -15.85 26.65 25.86
CA VAL A 452 -16.16 26.56 27.29
C VAL A 452 -14.87 26.89 28.05
N GLU A 453 -14.90 27.89 28.93
CA GLU A 453 -13.73 28.34 29.70
C GLU A 453 -12.50 28.62 28.82
N ASP A 454 -12.72 29.35 27.70
CA ASP A 454 -11.77 29.62 26.60
C ASP A 454 -11.19 28.38 25.88
N VAL A 455 -11.52 27.17 26.31
CA VAL A 455 -11.18 25.91 25.62
C VAL A 455 -12.18 25.64 24.50
N LYS A 456 -11.69 25.63 23.26
CA LYS A 456 -12.47 25.28 22.07
C LYS A 456 -12.84 23.80 22.07
N GLN A 457 -14.13 23.49 21.94
CA GLN A 457 -14.70 22.16 22.17
C GLN A 457 -14.73 21.25 20.93
N TYR A 458 -14.71 21.83 19.74
CA TYR A 458 -14.67 21.12 18.46
C TYR A 458 -14.04 21.99 17.36
N LEU A 459 -13.64 21.34 16.27
CA LEU A 459 -13.07 22.00 15.08
C LEU A 459 -14.14 22.74 14.26
N SER A 460 -13.77 23.77 13.50
CA SER A 460 -14.63 24.34 12.44
C SER A 460 -14.72 23.42 11.20
N VAL A 461 -15.54 23.80 10.20
CA VAL A 461 -15.70 23.13 8.89
C VAL A 461 -15.67 24.18 7.80
#